data_AF-A0A2P5D7R7-F1
#
_entry.id   AF-A0A2P5D7R7-F1
#
_cell.length_a   1.000
_cell.length_b   1.000
_cell.length_c   1.000
_cell.angle_alpha   90.00
_cell.angle_beta   90.00
_cell.angle_gamma   90.00
#
_symmetry.space_group_name_H-M   'P 1'
#
loop_
_entity.id
_entity.type
_entity.pdbx_description
1 polymer ?
#
loop_
_entity_poly.entity_id
_entity_poly.type
_entity_poly.pdbx_seq_one_letter_code
_entity_poly.pdbx_strand_id
1 'polypeptide(L)'
;RNLVTGQIIGKIELFHNTHWSAKEGWENNEVEARYNQMVEMRSSQVRSEDGVLLTEDQIVEKVLGARSSYIKLQGPLPQKGSKHIKSSTTTSDSNEIENAYKKLQNWKEKTEAKYVRLLNFIKTRFPDFTNEDDDDSTNSPPNTPLDV
;
A
#
# COMPACT_ATOMS: atom_id res chain seq x y z
N ARG A 1 -5.09 0.30 5.65
CA ARG A 1 -5.70 -0.58 4.63
C ARG A 1 -4.55 -1.32 3.98
N ASN A 2 -4.45 -2.64 4.15
CA ASN A 2 -3.34 -3.46 3.63
C ASN A 2 -3.80 -4.10 2.32
N LEU A 3 -3.02 -3.91 1.24
CA LEU A 3 -3.33 -4.36 -0.11
C LEU A 3 -2.28 -5.40 -0.51
N VAL A 4 -2.68 -6.63 -0.81
CA VAL A 4 -1.78 -7.68 -1.34
C VAL A 4 -2.00 -7.89 -2.85
N THR A 5 -3.17 -7.54 -3.41
CA THR A 5 -3.49 -7.76 -4.84
C THR A 5 -4.45 -6.72 -5.45
N GLY A 6 -4.62 -5.54 -4.83
CA GLY A 6 -5.63 -4.55 -5.26
C GLY A 6 -7.05 -4.84 -4.74
N GLN A 7 -7.24 -5.97 -4.05
CA GLN A 7 -8.49 -6.34 -3.38
C GLN A 7 -8.42 -5.96 -1.90
N ILE A 8 -9.53 -5.45 -1.35
CA ILE A 8 -9.65 -5.15 0.08
C ILE A 8 -9.79 -6.48 0.80
N ILE A 9 -8.70 -7.00 1.34
CA ILE A 9 -8.66 -8.23 2.13
C ILE A 9 -9.06 -7.90 3.57
N GLY A 10 -9.95 -8.71 4.16
CA GLY A 10 -10.38 -8.59 5.56
C GLY A 10 -9.22 -8.84 6.53
N LYS A 11 -9.25 -8.24 7.73
CA LYS A 11 -8.10 -8.37 8.66
C LYS A 11 -7.91 -9.80 9.19
N ILE A 12 -9.00 -10.56 9.34
CA ILE A 12 -8.95 -11.97 9.75
C ILE A 12 -8.33 -12.83 8.64
N GLU A 13 -8.67 -12.56 7.39
CA GLU A 13 -8.11 -13.25 6.23
C GLU A 13 -6.63 -12.90 6.03
N LEU A 14 -6.26 -11.64 6.25
CA LEU A 14 -4.86 -11.22 6.25
C LEU A 14 -4.05 -11.99 7.32
N PHE A 15 -4.62 -12.18 8.51
CA PHE A 15 -3.98 -12.95 9.58
C PHE A 15 -3.74 -14.41 9.15
N HIS A 16 -4.75 -15.06 8.57
CA HIS A 16 -4.62 -16.41 8.00
C HIS A 16 -3.49 -16.46 6.96
N ASN A 17 -3.51 -15.58 5.95
CA ASN A 17 -2.55 -15.60 4.85
C ASN A 17 -1.11 -15.32 5.29
N THR A 18 -0.92 -14.66 6.45
CA THR A 18 0.41 -14.33 6.98
C THR A 18 1.00 -15.50 7.77
N HIS A 19 0.17 -16.28 8.45
CA HIS A 19 0.61 -17.32 9.40
C HIS A 19 0.31 -18.76 8.99
N TRP A 20 -0.44 -18.93 7.90
CA TRP A 20 -0.73 -20.24 7.32
C TRP A 20 -0.01 -20.40 5.98
N SER A 21 0.63 -21.55 5.80
CA SER A 21 1.23 -21.95 4.53
C SER A 21 0.72 -23.32 4.09
N ALA A 22 0.55 -23.53 2.79
CA ALA A 22 0.09 -24.83 2.27
C ALA A 22 1.11 -25.97 2.51
N LYS A 23 2.39 -25.64 2.74
CA LYS A 23 3.47 -26.61 2.89
C LYS A 23 3.70 -27.01 4.35
N GLU A 24 3.63 -26.05 5.27
CA GLU A 24 3.98 -26.24 6.69
C GLU A 24 2.75 -26.13 7.60
N GLY A 25 1.61 -25.68 7.09
CA GLY A 25 0.39 -25.46 7.87
C GLY A 25 0.48 -24.17 8.68
N TRP A 26 -0.05 -24.21 9.90
CA TRP A 26 0.05 -23.10 10.86
C TRP A 26 1.45 -22.98 11.43
N GLU A 27 1.95 -21.74 11.52
CA GLU A 27 3.26 -21.46 12.12
C GLU A 27 3.38 -21.95 13.58
N ASN A 28 2.30 -21.86 14.35
CA ASN A 28 2.23 -22.30 15.74
C ASN A 28 0.78 -22.63 16.14
N ASN A 29 0.60 -23.61 17.03
CA ASN A 29 -0.70 -23.94 17.64
C ASN A 29 -1.36 -22.73 18.31
N GLU A 30 -0.58 -21.82 18.89
CA GLU A 30 -1.13 -20.59 19.48
C GLU A 30 -1.73 -19.67 18.41
N VAL A 31 -1.13 -19.64 17.23
CA VAL A 31 -1.61 -18.81 16.11
C VAL A 31 -2.87 -19.40 15.50
N GLU A 32 -2.94 -20.72 15.37
CA GLU A 32 -4.16 -21.44 15.00
C GLU A 32 -5.30 -21.18 16.00
N ALA A 33 -5.02 -21.28 17.31
CA ALA A 33 -6.01 -21.00 18.35
C ALA A 33 -6.55 -19.56 18.27
N ARG A 34 -5.66 -18.59 18.04
CA ARG A 34 -6.05 -17.18 17.83
C ARG A 34 -6.92 -17.01 16.59
N TYR A 35 -6.58 -17.65 15.48
CA TYR A 35 -7.42 -17.59 14.27
C TYR A 35 -8.80 -18.19 14.50
N ASN A 36 -8.87 -19.37 15.12
CA ASN A 36 -10.14 -20.02 15.45
C ASN A 36 -11.01 -19.14 16.36
N GLN A 37 -10.40 -18.48 17.34
CA GLN A 37 -11.09 -17.52 18.20
C GLN A 37 -11.65 -16.32 17.41
N MET A 38 -10.92 -15.78 16.42
CA MET A 38 -11.43 -14.70 15.56
C MET A 38 -12.63 -15.16 14.73
N VAL A 39 -12.59 -16.37 14.17
CA VAL A 39 -13.68 -16.95 13.37
C VAL A 39 -14.92 -17.22 14.23
N GLU A 40 -14.73 -17.73 15.45
CA GLU A 40 -15.82 -17.96 16.41
C GLU A 40 -16.49 -16.65 16.82
N MET A 41 -15.71 -15.61 17.12
CA MET A 41 -16.25 -14.28 17.46
C MET A 41 -17.00 -13.63 16.29
N ARG A 42 -16.52 -13.83 15.06
CA ARG A 42 -17.20 -13.39 13.84
C ARG A 42 -18.54 -14.10 13.66
N SER A 43 -18.57 -15.42 13.88
CA SER A 43 -19.75 -16.26 13.71
C SER A 43 -20.80 -16.05 14.80
N SER A 44 -20.35 -15.80 16.03
CA SER A 44 -21.23 -15.57 17.19
C SER A 44 -21.86 -14.18 17.20
N GLN A 45 -21.61 -13.35 16.18
CA GLN A 45 -22.05 -11.95 16.09
C GLN A 45 -21.86 -11.22 17.43
N VAL A 46 -20.66 -11.38 18.01
CA VAL A 46 -20.37 -10.83 19.34
C VAL A 46 -20.63 -9.33 19.30
N ARG A 47 -21.45 -8.90 20.25
CA ARG A 47 -21.85 -7.51 20.40
C ARG A 47 -20.81 -6.80 21.26
N SER A 48 -20.40 -5.60 20.84
CA SER A 48 -19.66 -4.67 21.66
C SER A 48 -20.50 -4.28 22.89
N GLU A 49 -19.87 -3.69 23.88
CA GLU A 49 -20.52 -3.19 25.10
C GLU A 49 -21.70 -2.25 24.77
N ASP A 50 -21.59 -1.50 23.67
CA ASP A 50 -22.62 -0.57 23.15
C ASP A 50 -23.73 -1.23 22.30
N GLY A 51 -23.73 -2.56 22.18
CA GLY A 51 -24.74 -3.22 21.37
C GLY A 51 -24.51 -3.09 19.85
N VAL A 52 -23.28 -2.88 19.39
CA VAL A 52 -22.94 -2.90 17.95
C VAL A 52 -22.21 -4.20 17.62
N LEU A 53 -22.46 -4.81 16.46
CA LEU A 53 -21.70 -5.99 16.02
C LEU A 53 -20.23 -5.63 15.86
N LEU A 54 -19.32 -6.45 16.39
CA LEU A 54 -17.90 -6.19 16.22
C LEU A 54 -17.51 -6.27 14.74
N THR A 55 -16.80 -5.24 14.28
CA THR A 55 -16.12 -5.27 12.98
C THR A 55 -14.90 -6.20 13.04
N GLU A 56 -14.44 -6.74 11.91
CA GLU A 56 -13.25 -7.62 11.87
C GLU A 56 -12.03 -6.98 12.54
N ASP A 57 -11.89 -5.66 12.41
CA ASP A 57 -10.83 -4.88 13.05
C ASP A 57 -10.87 -4.99 14.57
N GLN A 58 -12.05 -4.87 15.15
CA GLN A 58 -12.27 -4.98 16.59
C GLN A 58 -12.12 -6.42 17.09
N ILE A 59 -12.53 -7.41 16.29
CA ILE A 59 -12.33 -8.82 16.62
C ILE A 59 -10.83 -9.12 16.70
N VAL A 60 -10.08 -8.70 15.69
CA VAL A 60 -8.62 -8.91 15.65
C VAL A 60 -7.94 -8.19 16.82
N GLU A 61 -8.33 -6.96 17.13
CA GLU A 61 -7.81 -6.22 18.28
C GLU A 61 -8.13 -6.92 19.62
N LYS A 62 -9.33 -7.48 19.77
CA LYS A 62 -9.71 -8.18 21.00
C LYS A 62 -8.96 -9.50 21.19
N VAL A 63 -8.65 -10.21 20.09
CA VAL A 63 -7.92 -11.48 20.13
C VAL A 63 -6.40 -11.28 20.24
N LEU A 64 -5.83 -10.38 19.45
CA LEU A 64 -4.38 -10.13 19.44
C LEU A 64 -3.93 -9.09 20.47
N GLY A 65 -4.87 -8.40 21.09
CA GLY A 65 -4.63 -7.24 21.93
C GLY A 65 -4.52 -5.94 21.13
N ALA A 66 -4.78 -4.83 21.82
CA ALA A 66 -4.50 -3.51 21.29
C ALA A 66 -3.00 -3.39 21.02
N ARG A 67 -2.65 -3.00 19.78
CA ARG A 67 -1.27 -2.60 19.49
C ARG A 67 -0.94 -1.44 20.43
N SER A 68 0.11 -1.60 21.24
CA SER A 68 0.65 -0.49 22.03
C SER A 68 0.83 0.71 21.11
N SER A 69 -0.05 1.71 21.25
CA SER A 69 0.13 2.98 20.59
C SER A 69 1.41 3.55 21.17
N TYR A 70 2.41 3.81 20.31
CA TYR A 70 3.65 4.46 20.72
C TYR A 70 3.35 5.65 21.62
N ILE A 71 3.62 5.51 22.92
CA ILE A 71 3.49 6.60 23.88
C ILE A 71 4.66 7.53 23.58
N LYS A 72 4.38 8.64 22.89
CA LYS A 72 5.31 9.77 22.80
C LYS A 72 5.59 10.24 24.23
N LEU A 73 6.73 9.83 24.79
CA LEU A 73 7.20 10.27 26.10
C LEU A 73 7.28 11.81 26.10
N GLN A 74 6.28 12.47 26.68
CA GLN A 74 6.36 13.87 27.09
C GLN A 74 7.06 13.94 28.46
N GLY A 75 8.34 13.57 28.49
CA GLY A 75 9.22 13.79 29.64
C GLY A 75 10.22 14.91 29.33
N PRO A 76 10.67 15.70 30.31
CA PRO A 76 11.76 16.64 30.08
C PRO A 76 13.00 15.87 29.61
N LEU A 77 13.59 16.34 28.50
CA LEU A 77 14.82 15.77 27.92
C LEU A 77 15.89 15.64 29.02
N PRO A 78 16.61 14.51 29.12
CA PRO A 78 17.70 14.38 30.09
C PRO A 78 18.73 15.49 29.86
N GLN A 79 19.01 16.23 30.92
CA GLN A 79 20.03 17.28 30.95
C GLN A 79 21.38 16.69 30.54
N LYS A 80 22.04 17.38 29.59
CA LYS A 80 23.33 17.05 28.98
C LYS A 80 24.34 16.53 30.00
N GLY A 81 24.70 15.26 29.87
CA GLY A 81 25.85 14.69 30.56
C GLY A 81 26.07 13.25 30.13
N SER A 82 27.16 13.00 29.39
CA SER A 82 27.73 11.68 29.10
C SER A 82 27.20 10.93 27.86
N LYS A 83 28.13 10.82 26.90
CA LYS A 83 28.23 9.87 25.78
C LYS A 83 27.19 10.01 24.67
N HIS A 84 27.61 10.75 23.66
CA HIS A 84 27.01 10.90 22.34
C HIS A 84 26.68 9.54 21.70
N ILE A 85 25.48 9.01 21.94
CA ILE A 85 24.86 8.05 21.03
C ILE A 85 24.52 8.86 19.79
N LYS A 86 25.23 8.58 18.69
CA LYS A 86 24.92 9.13 17.37
C LYS A 86 23.59 8.55 16.91
N SER A 87 22.47 9.14 17.33
CA SER A 87 21.19 8.94 16.67
C SER A 87 21.22 9.71 15.34
N SER A 88 21.91 9.14 14.35
CA SER A 88 21.94 9.65 12.98
C SER A 88 21.05 8.76 12.11
N THR A 89 19.74 8.94 12.25
CA THR A 89 18.73 8.31 11.38
C THR A 89 17.58 9.28 11.27
N THR A 90 17.78 10.28 10.42
CA THR A 90 16.72 11.17 9.89
C THR A 90 17.22 11.93 8.66
N THR A 91 18.54 12.04 8.46
CA THR A 91 19.14 12.61 7.24
C THR A 91 19.50 11.56 6.18
N SER A 92 19.78 10.30 6.55
CA SER A 92 20.13 9.24 5.57
C SER A 92 18.96 8.96 4.63
N ASP A 93 17.78 8.70 5.20
CA ASP A 93 16.58 8.33 4.44
C ASP A 93 16.13 9.44 3.47
N SER A 94 16.25 10.71 3.87
CA SER A 94 15.89 11.86 3.02
C SER A 94 16.79 11.95 1.78
N ASN A 95 18.11 11.77 1.96
CA ASN A 95 19.07 11.81 0.86
C ASN A 95 18.93 10.59 -0.06
N GLU A 96 18.61 9.42 0.49
CA GLU A 96 18.38 8.20 -0.27
C GLU A 96 17.13 8.30 -1.14
N ILE A 97 16.04 8.86 -0.59
CA ILE A 97 14.81 9.14 -1.32
C ILE A 97 15.06 10.14 -2.45
N GLU A 98 15.75 11.26 -2.19
CA GLU A 98 16.06 12.25 -3.22
C GLU A 98 16.92 11.67 -4.36
N ASN A 99 17.89 10.82 -4.01
CA ASN A 99 18.73 10.13 -5.00
C ASN A 99 17.92 9.13 -5.83
N ALA A 100 16.97 8.40 -5.23
CA ALA A 100 16.07 7.51 -5.94
C ALA A 100 15.19 8.28 -6.95
N TYR A 101 14.64 9.43 -6.54
CA TYR A 101 13.88 10.30 -7.45
C TYR A 101 14.73 10.79 -8.63
N LYS A 102 15.96 11.24 -8.38
CA LYS A 102 16.89 11.68 -9.43
C LYS A 102 17.21 10.56 -10.43
N LYS A 103 17.41 9.32 -9.95
CA LYS A 103 17.66 8.15 -10.81
C LYS A 103 16.46 7.81 -11.69
N LEU A 104 15.26 7.82 -11.12
CA LEU A 104 14.01 7.56 -11.86
C LEU A 104 13.79 8.59 -12.97
N GLN A 105 13.97 9.87 -12.67
CA GLN A 105 13.81 10.94 -13.64
C GLN A 105 14.80 10.81 -14.80
N ASN A 106 16.06 10.52 -14.50
CA ASN A 106 17.09 10.29 -15.51
C ASN A 106 16.77 9.06 -16.39
N TRP A 107 16.28 7.97 -15.80
CA TRP A 107 15.87 6.79 -16.56
C TRP A 107 14.68 7.07 -17.48
N LYS A 108 13.70 7.84 -17.01
CA LYS A 108 12.56 8.30 -17.81
C LYS A 108 13.04 9.11 -19.01
N GLU A 109 13.84 10.16 -18.78
CA GLU A 109 14.37 11.03 -19.84
C GLU A 109 15.22 10.24 -20.86
N LYS A 110 16.07 9.33 -20.40
CA LYS A 110 16.86 8.47 -21.29
C LYS A 110 15.98 7.56 -22.14
N THR A 111 14.88 7.06 -21.59
CA THR A 111 13.96 6.17 -22.30
C THR A 111 13.16 6.96 -23.33
N GLU A 112 12.66 8.13 -22.97
CA GLU A 112 11.98 9.05 -23.89
C GLU A 112 12.92 9.50 -25.02
N ALA A 113 14.17 9.86 -24.72
CA ALA A 113 15.14 10.25 -25.74
C ALA A 113 15.44 9.11 -26.73
N LYS A 114 15.52 7.85 -26.25
CA LYS A 114 15.67 6.68 -27.13
C LYS A 114 14.46 6.50 -28.03
N TYR A 115 13.25 6.65 -27.49
CA TYR A 115 12.01 6.56 -28.25
C TYR A 115 11.94 7.64 -29.33
N VAL A 116 12.18 8.90 -28.98
CA VAL A 116 12.19 10.03 -29.92
C VAL A 116 13.24 9.82 -31.02
N ARG A 117 14.44 9.38 -30.66
CA ARG A 117 15.50 9.09 -31.63
C ARG A 117 15.11 7.97 -32.59
N LEU A 118 14.51 6.89 -32.07
CA LEU A 118 14.04 5.77 -32.88
C LEU A 118 12.90 6.19 -33.80
N LEU A 119 11.94 6.96 -33.28
CA LEU A 119 10.82 7.47 -34.06
C LEU A 119 11.31 8.37 -35.19
N ASN A 120 12.26 9.26 -34.91
CA ASN A 120 12.88 10.10 -35.93
C ASN A 120 13.66 9.28 -36.98
N PHE A 121 14.38 8.24 -36.54
CA PHE A 121 15.06 7.31 -37.44
C PHE A 121 14.08 6.59 -38.38
N ILE A 122 12.96 6.10 -37.84
CA ILE A 122 11.93 5.42 -38.65
C ILE A 122 11.31 6.40 -39.64
N LYS A 123 10.88 7.59 -39.19
CA LYS A 123 10.30 8.63 -40.07
C LYS A 123 11.25 9.06 -41.19
N THR A 124 12.54 9.16 -40.93
CA THR A 124 13.54 9.56 -41.94
C THR A 124 13.92 8.42 -42.89
N ARG A 125 13.88 7.16 -42.42
CA ARG A 125 14.26 5.99 -43.21
C ARG A 125 13.08 5.40 -44.00
N PHE A 126 11.87 5.55 -43.48
CA PHE A 126 10.61 5.04 -44.01
C PHE A 126 9.56 6.16 -43.91
N PRO A 127 9.53 7.10 -44.86
CA PRO A 127 8.61 8.24 -44.84
C PRO A 127 7.13 7.85 -44.98
N ASP A 128 6.84 6.67 -45.54
CA ASP A 128 5.48 6.10 -45.65
C ASP A 128 4.98 5.51 -44.32
N PHE A 129 5.79 5.50 -43.26
CA PHE A 129 5.39 5.11 -41.92
C PHE A 129 4.77 6.33 -41.21
N THR A 130 3.63 6.78 -41.71
CA THR A 130 2.80 7.82 -41.09
C THR A 130 1.88 7.20 -40.04
N ASN A 131 1.64 7.93 -38.94
CA ASN A 131 0.53 7.62 -38.04
C ASN A 131 -0.76 8.05 -38.75
N GLU A 132 -1.13 7.38 -39.83
CA GLU A 132 -2.49 7.46 -40.37
C GLU A 132 -3.37 6.60 -39.48
N ASP A 133 -3.81 7.19 -38.38
CA ASP A 133 -5.07 6.93 -37.68
C ASP A 133 -5.28 8.10 -36.69
N ASP A 134 -5.36 9.32 -37.24
CA ASP A 134 -6.14 10.38 -36.62
C ASP A 134 -7.63 9.99 -36.78
N ASP A 135 -8.10 8.99 -36.02
CA ASP A 135 -9.53 8.83 -35.76
C ASP A 135 -9.95 9.94 -34.79
N ASP A 136 -10.32 11.06 -35.39
CA ASP A 136 -11.18 12.11 -34.87
C ASP A 136 -12.57 11.54 -34.51
N SER A 137 -12.63 10.62 -33.56
CA SER A 137 -13.88 10.26 -32.89
C SER A 137 -14.01 11.07 -31.62
N THR A 138 -14.48 12.30 -31.85
CA THR A 138 -15.19 13.18 -30.93
C THR A 138 -16.20 12.42 -30.04
N ASN A 139 -15.74 11.76 -28.98
CA ASN A 139 -16.63 11.35 -27.90
C ASN A 139 -16.89 12.54 -26.95
N SER A 140 -17.57 13.56 -27.48
CA SER A 140 -18.31 14.48 -26.61
C SER A 140 -19.50 13.72 -26.03
N PRO A 141 -19.71 13.70 -24.71
CA PRO A 141 -20.92 13.10 -24.15
C PRO A 141 -22.15 13.86 -24.65
N PRO A 142 -23.22 13.18 -25.08
CA PRO A 142 -24.44 13.86 -25.48
C PRO A 142 -25.06 14.54 -24.25
N ASN A 143 -25.03 15.87 -24.23
CA ASN A 143 -25.89 16.67 -23.38
C ASN A 143 -27.35 16.28 -23.67
N THR A 144 -28.00 15.64 -22.71
CA THR A 144 -29.45 15.43 -22.77
C THR A 144 -30.12 16.51 -21.93
N PRO A 145 -31.00 17.37 -22.51
CA PRO A 145 -31.68 18.44 -21.79
C PRO A 145 -32.70 17.92 -20.76
N LEU A 146 -32.88 18.69 -19.69
CA LEU A 146 -34.00 18.61 -18.77
C LEU A 146 -35.31 19.01 -19.48
N ASP A 147 -36.32 18.15 -19.39
CA ASP A 147 -37.78 18.40 -19.47
C ASP A 147 -38.44 17.02 -19.23
N VAL A 148 -39.40 16.76 -18.33
CA VAL A 148 -40.49 17.53 -17.70
C VAL A 148 -40.74 16.98 -16.30
#